data_AF-A0A7W6RGU8-F1
#
_entry.id   AF-A0A7W6RGU8-F1
#
_cell.length_a   1.000
_cell.length_b   1.000
_cell.length_c   1.000
_cell.angle_alpha   90.00
_cell.angle_beta   90.00
_cell.angle_gamma   90.00
#
_symmetry.space_group_name_H-M   'P 1'
#
loop_
_entity.id
_entity.type
_entity.pdbx_description
1 polymer ?
#
loop_
_entity_poly.entity_id
_entity_poly.type
_entity_poly.pdbx_seq_one_letter_code
_entity_poly.pdbx_strand_id
1 'polypeptide(L)'
;MTISAFEEDTKKQPPWYQKEGKERQFAVCPACDNPIQILGLVERLAHTDQPYGRHTNKPVPGFERFDPTVFDWCPYLAKNRSGTVSGKRSSSL
;
A
#
# COMPACT_ATOMS: atom_id res chain seq x y z
N MET A 1 -8.05 5.39 -10.00
CA MET A 1 -8.90 5.48 -8.80
C MET A 1 -9.16 6.95 -8.53
N THR A 2 -10.42 7.37 -8.38
CA THR A 2 -10.76 8.72 -7.90
C THR A 2 -11.09 8.66 -6.41
N ILE A 3 -10.99 9.80 -5.72
CA ILE A 3 -11.41 9.91 -4.32
C ILE A 3 -12.90 9.56 -4.15
N SER A 4 -13.77 10.05 -5.02
CA SER A 4 -15.22 9.79 -4.96
C SER A 4 -15.56 8.30 -5.07
N ALA A 5 -14.93 7.57 -5.99
CA ALA A 5 -15.16 6.14 -6.14
C ALA A 5 -14.69 5.37 -4.89
N PHE A 6 -13.50 5.69 -4.38
CA PHE A 6 -12.99 5.06 -3.17
C PHE A 6 -13.88 5.34 -1.94
N GLU A 7 -14.36 6.57 -1.79
CA GLU A 7 -15.28 6.96 -0.72
C GLU A 7 -16.64 6.29 -0.85
N GLU A 8 -17.14 6.07 -2.07
CA GLU A 8 -18.38 5.35 -2.31
C GLU A 8 -18.25 3.87 -1.96
N ASP A 9 -17.13 3.23 -2.33
CA ASP A 9 -16.89 1.82 -2.06
C ASP A 9 -16.69 1.55 -0.57
N THR A 10 -15.93 2.42 0.10
CA THR A 10 -15.50 2.22 1.49
C THR A 10 -16.38 2.90 2.52
N LYS A 11 -17.29 3.78 2.06
CA LYS A 11 -18.16 4.62 2.89
C LYS A 11 -17.40 5.47 3.93
N LYS A 12 -16.10 5.70 3.72
CA LYS A 12 -15.20 6.33 4.70
C LYS A 12 -15.13 5.59 6.05
N GLN A 13 -15.38 4.29 6.05
CA GLN A 13 -15.45 3.49 7.27
C GLN A 13 -14.19 2.66 7.51
N PRO A 14 -13.97 2.20 8.75
CA PRO A 14 -12.99 1.17 9.05
C PRO A 14 -13.26 -0.13 8.26
N PRO A 15 -12.22 -0.91 7.92
CA PRO A 15 -10.81 -0.63 8.20
C PRO A 15 -10.13 0.25 7.14
N TRP A 16 -10.84 0.67 6.09
CA TRP A 16 -10.29 1.39 4.95
C TRP A 16 -9.80 2.80 5.31
N TYR A 17 -10.51 3.50 6.19
CA TYR A 17 -10.11 4.80 6.73
C TYR A 17 -9.65 4.64 8.18
N GLN A 18 -8.44 5.08 8.48
CA GLN A 18 -7.87 5.03 9.83
C GLN A 18 -7.21 6.36 10.20
N LYS A 19 -7.39 6.80 11.44
CA LYS A 19 -6.87 8.07 11.95
C LYS A 19 -5.89 7.83 13.09
N GLU A 20 -4.61 7.66 12.73
CA GLU A 20 -3.49 7.62 13.67
C GLU A 20 -2.57 8.81 13.42
N GLY A 21 -2.83 9.92 14.13
CA GLY A 21 -2.21 11.23 13.90
C GLY A 21 -2.74 11.94 12.66
N LYS A 22 -2.63 11.28 11.49
CA LYS A 22 -3.24 11.71 10.23
C LYS A 22 -4.16 10.65 9.67
N GLU A 23 -5.14 11.08 8.89
CA GLU A 23 -6.02 10.16 8.16
C GLU A 23 -5.20 9.40 7.10
N ARG A 24 -5.41 8.09 7.04
CA ARG A 24 -4.76 7.20 6.08
C ARG A 24 -5.82 6.31 5.47
N GLN A 25 -5.67 6.07 4.18
CA GLN A 25 -6.53 5.18 3.41
C GLN A 25 -5.76 3.89 3.11
N PHE A 26 -6.39 2.77 3.38
CA PHE A 26 -5.84 1.44 3.19
C PHE A 26 -6.69 0.65 2.20
N ALA A 27 -6.08 -0.35 1.57
CA ALA A 27 -6.76 -1.32 0.75
C ALA A 27 -5.98 -2.65 0.76
N VAL A 28 -6.46 -3.62 -0.01
CA VAL A 28 -5.79 -4.89 -0.23
C VAL A 28 -5.13 -4.87 -1.61
N CYS A 29 -3.88 -5.34 -1.70
CA CYS A 29 -3.20 -5.52 -2.98
C CYS A 29 -3.93 -6.57 -3.82
N PRO A 30 -4.39 -6.27 -5.05
CA PRO A 30 -5.14 -7.22 -5.87
C PRO A 30 -4.29 -8.38 -6.42
N ALA A 31 -2.97 -8.36 -6.21
CA ALA A 31 -2.07 -9.41 -6.71
C ALA A 31 -1.51 -10.35 -5.64
N CYS A 32 -1.45 -9.92 -4.37
CA CYS A 32 -0.84 -10.73 -3.30
C CYS A 32 -1.60 -10.68 -1.97
N ASP A 33 -2.78 -10.07 -1.94
CA ASP A 33 -3.67 -9.93 -0.78
C ASP A 33 -3.06 -9.22 0.45
N ASN A 34 -1.83 -8.72 0.36
CA ASN A 34 -1.21 -7.98 1.44
C ASN A 34 -1.76 -6.55 1.54
N PRO A 35 -1.80 -5.98 2.75
CA PRO A 35 -2.25 -4.61 2.97
C PRO A 35 -1.40 -3.60 2.19
N ILE A 36 -2.08 -2.63 1.60
CA ILE A 36 -1.50 -1.46 0.95
C ILE A 36 -2.08 -0.19 1.57
N GLN A 37 -1.26 0.85 1.67
CA GLN A 37 -1.72 2.21 1.89
C GLN A 37 -1.94 2.88 0.53
N ILE A 38 -3.08 3.54 0.34
CA ILE A 38 -3.31 4.40 -0.82
C ILE A 38 -2.69 5.77 -0.54
N LEU A 39 -1.71 6.15 -1.34
CA LEU A 39 -1.05 7.45 -1.27
C LEU A 39 -1.57 8.35 -2.40
N GLY A 40 -1.60 9.66 -2.20
CA GLY A 40 -2.01 10.61 -3.24
C GLY A 40 -3.52 10.77 -3.41
N LEU A 41 -4.35 10.04 -2.63
CA LEU A 41 -5.81 10.04 -2.81
C LEU A 41 -6.47 11.33 -2.31
N VAL A 42 -6.08 11.79 -1.12
CA VAL A 42 -6.57 13.03 -0.49
C VAL A 42 -5.55 14.16 -0.64
N GLU A 43 -4.31 13.90 -0.24
CA GLU A 43 -3.20 14.84 -0.37
C GLU A 43 -2.38 14.53 -1.63
N ARG A 44 -2.22 15.51 -2.53
CA ARG A 44 -1.35 15.36 -3.70
C ARG A 44 0.10 15.13 -3.30
N LEU A 45 0.78 14.25 -4.03
CA LEU A 45 2.19 13.98 -3.84
C LEU A 45 3.01 14.85 -4.80
N ALA A 46 4.19 15.30 -4.36
CA ALA A 46 5.05 16.19 -5.14
C ALA A 46 5.59 15.55 -6.44
N HIS A 47 5.59 14.22 -6.54
CA HIS A 47 6.26 13.48 -7.62
C HIS A 47 5.32 12.63 -8.48
N THR A 48 4.00 12.73 -8.27
CA THR A 48 3.00 12.03 -9.09
C THR A 48 1.64 12.70 -9.00
N ASP A 49 0.97 12.81 -10.14
CA ASP A 49 -0.39 13.34 -10.24
C ASP A 49 -1.46 12.29 -9.92
N GLN A 50 -1.07 11.01 -9.83
CA GLN A 50 -2.00 9.89 -9.66
C GLN A 50 -1.82 9.19 -8.31
N PRO A 51 -2.93 8.86 -7.61
CA PRO A 51 -2.89 8.00 -6.44
C PRO A 51 -2.36 6.61 -6.77
N TYR A 52 -1.65 5.99 -5.83
CA TYR A 52 -1.14 4.63 -5.97
C TYR A 52 -1.11 3.87 -4.65
N GLY A 53 -1.16 2.53 -4.74
CA GLY A 53 -1.02 1.63 -3.61
C GLY A 53 0.45 1.36 -3.26
N ARG A 54 0.80 1.48 -1.98
CA ARG A 54 2.10 1.09 -1.43
C ARG A 54 1.91 0.01 -0.38
N HIS A 55 2.56 -1.14 -0.54
CA HIS A 55 2.55 -2.17 0.48
C HIS A 55 3.06 -1.64 1.83
N THR A 56 2.38 -2.04 2.90
CA THR A 56 2.69 -1.60 4.26
C THR A 56 3.87 -2.37 4.88
N ASN A 57 4.21 -3.54 4.30
CA ASN A 57 5.24 -4.48 4.78
C ASN A 57 4.97 -5.06 6.18
N LYS A 58 3.74 -4.93 6.66
CA LYS A 58 3.29 -5.41 7.97
C LYS A 58 1.76 -5.45 8.04
N PRO A 59 1.18 -6.22 8.96
CA PRO A 59 -0.24 -6.12 9.29
C PRO A 59 -0.66 -4.68 9.63
N VAL A 60 -1.90 -4.36 9.34
CA VAL A 60 -2.57 -3.09 9.69
C VAL A 60 -3.86 -3.46 10.44
N PRO A 61 -4.34 -2.67 11.43
CA PRO A 61 -5.62 -2.95 12.06
C PRO A 61 -6.75 -3.15 11.02
N GLY A 62 -7.49 -4.26 11.11
CA GLY A 62 -8.50 -4.68 10.14
C GLY A 62 -7.96 -5.29 8.83
N PHE A 63 -6.64 -5.41 8.70
CA PHE A 63 -5.93 -6.16 7.67
C PHE A 63 -4.78 -6.94 8.34
N GLU A 64 -5.14 -7.89 9.20
CA GLU A 64 -4.21 -8.61 10.08
C GLU A 64 -3.32 -9.61 9.31
N ARG A 65 -3.79 -10.07 8.14
CA ARG A 65 -3.02 -10.98 7.30
C ARG A 65 -1.91 -10.21 6.57
N PHE A 66 -0.67 -10.57 6.88
CA PHE A 66 0.48 -10.23 6.06
C PHE A 66 1.29 -11.50 5.81
N ASP A 67 1.51 -11.83 4.54
CA ASP A 67 2.29 -12.99 4.11
C ASP A 67 3.57 -12.49 3.39
N PRO A 68 4.74 -12.62 4.04
CA PRO A 68 6.02 -12.17 3.46
C PRO A 68 6.44 -13.01 2.25
N THR A 69 5.97 -14.26 2.14
CA THR A 69 6.36 -15.14 1.04
C THR A 69 5.73 -14.68 -0.26
N VAL A 70 4.41 -14.42 -0.28
CA VAL A 70 3.72 -13.87 -1.47
C VAL A 70 4.04 -12.40 -1.70
N PHE A 71 4.41 -11.66 -0.64
CA PHE A 71 4.88 -10.29 -0.75
C PHE A 71 6.09 -10.20 -1.69
N ASP A 72 7.11 -11.03 -1.47
CA ASP A 72 8.36 -10.98 -2.24
C ASP A 72 8.17 -11.28 -3.74
N TRP A 73 7.14 -12.05 -4.08
CA TRP A 73 6.77 -12.39 -5.46
C TRP A 73 5.71 -11.45 -6.07
N CYS A 74 5.29 -10.42 -5.36
CA CYS A 74 4.26 -9.51 -5.86
C CYS A 74 4.74 -8.75 -7.11
N PRO A 75 3.99 -8.80 -8.23
CA PRO A 75 4.39 -8.13 -9.47
C PRO A 75 4.47 -6.60 -9.34
N TYR A 76 3.72 -6.02 -8.38
CA TYR A 76 3.78 -4.58 -8.09
C TYR A 76 5.01 -4.18 -7.27
N LEU A 77 5.74 -5.13 -6.67
CA LEU A 77 7.08 -4.87 -6.11
C LEU A 77 8.17 -5.10 -7.16
N ALA A 78 8.05 -6.15 -7.97
CA ALA A 78 9.05 -6.49 -8.99
C ALA A 78 9.30 -5.33 -9.95
N LYS A 79 8.23 -4.63 -10.38
CA LYS A 79 8.33 -3.42 -11.23
C LYS A 79 9.10 -2.26 -10.58
N ASN A 80 9.16 -2.21 -9.25
CA ASN A 80 9.94 -1.22 -8.51
C ASN A 80 11.40 -1.67 -8.25
N ARG A 81 11.70 -2.97 -8.35
CA ARG A 81 13.08 -3.50 -8.21
C ARG A 81 13.90 -3.31 -9.49
N SER A 82 13.25 -3.27 -10.66
CA SER A 82 13.91 -2.98 -11.95
C SER A 82 14.47 -1.55 -12.08
N GLY A 83 14.21 -0.67 -11.10
CA GLY A 83 14.76 0.70 -11.05
C GLY A 83 15.95 0.90 -10.10
N THR A 84 16.42 -0.12 -9.39
CA THR A 84 17.49 0.04 -8.39
C THR A 84 18.58 -1.01 -8.55
N VAL A 85 19.47 -0.82 -9.53
CA VAL A 85 20.83 -1.38 -9.43
C VAL A 85 21.60 -0.51 -8.44
N SER A 86 21.53 -0.86 -7.16
CA SER A 86 22.56 -0.67 -6.11
C SER A 86 21.91 -0.63 -4.73
N GLY A 87 22.16 -1.65 -3.91
CA GLY A 87 21.74 -1.65 -2.52
C GLY A 87 21.71 -3.04 -1.90
N LYS A 88 22.90 -3.55 -1.56
CA LYS A 88 23.13 -4.72 -0.68
C LYS A 88 22.10 -4.76 0.46
N ARG A 89 21.32 -5.84 0.57
CA ARG A 89 20.74 -6.26 1.85
C ARG A 89 21.48 -7.51 2.29
N SER A 90 22.43 -7.30 3.20
CA SER A 90 23.08 -8.38 3.95
C SER A 90 22.00 -9.15 4.70
N SER A 91 21.91 -10.45 4.42
CA SER A 91 21.30 -11.41 5.32
C SER A 91 22.19 -11.48 6.56
N SER A 92 21.65 -11.15 7.73
CA SER A 92 22.27 -11.56 8.99
C SER A 92 21.61 -12.85 9.44
N LEU A 93 22.49 -13.80 9.72
CA LEU A 93 22.31 -15.12 10.32
C LEU A 93 21.43 -15.09 11.59
#